data_AF-A0A150SHH8-F1
#
_entry.id   AF-A0A150SHH8-F1
#
_cell.length_a   1.000
_cell.length_b   1.000
_cell.length_c   1.000
_cell.angle_alpha   90.00
_cell.angle_beta   90.00
_cell.angle_gamma   90.00
#
_symmetry.space_group_name_H-M   'P 1'
#
loop_
_entity.id
_entity.type
_entity.pdbx_description
1 polymer ?
#
loop_
_entity_poly.entity_id
_entity_poly.type
_entity_poly.pdbx_seq_one_letter_code
_entity_poly.pdbx_strand_id
1 'polypeptide(L)'
;MAYEERTHPPEAEADRAHRSPAPADESSADALRSTQDSTQDSTQDSTTASTQDSTTAPTNGSANDYTNGGGGEGLGLDEGGLAALRRAVAAWREGPVAEASARFPPRSERFSTWSGVDVPDLVTPAEAPLDYAKELGLPGEYPFTRGVQPTMYRGKLWTMRMFAGFGTPEQTNARFKYLLAEGQTGLSTAFDFPTLMGYDSDSPRSLGEVGMCGVAVDTLRDMEVLFDGIPLDQVTTSMTINGPAVVLLAFYIALADKRGIPRKRIGGTVQNDCLKEFIAQHAWLVPPRPAMRIVTDMIEFCAREVPRWNSVSISGYHIREAGSTAAQELAFTLADGLAYVESCIERGLEVDSFAPRLSFFFDVHNDFFEEIAKLRAARRMWARFLKERYGAKRAESMKLRTHAQTAGVSLTAQQPYNNVVRVSLQALAAVLGGTQSLHTNSLDETYALPTEESVTIALRTQQIIAHESGVANTIDPLGGSYYVEWLTDRLEQEALAYIQRIDEMGGMVPAIEKGYPQREIAASAYRFQRELESDERIMVGVNRYAAAGEKTIPLLRIDEEVQRVQCENLARVKAERDQDRVRRALAEVRNSARGGDNLMPPIIAAASVYATEQEICDVLRDVMGTYSDPAEF
;
A
#
# COMPACT_ATOMS: atom_id res chain seq x y z
N MET A 1 48.02 14.35 8.50
CA MET A 1 48.22 14.97 7.17
C MET A 1 47.17 16.04 7.03
N ALA A 2 47.61 17.28 6.85
CA ALA A 2 46.79 18.50 6.93
C ALA A 2 45.80 18.60 5.77
N TYR A 3 44.58 19.08 6.06
CA TYR A 3 43.60 19.51 5.07
C TYR A 3 43.67 21.04 4.98
N GLU A 4 43.99 21.54 3.79
CA GLU A 4 44.01 22.96 3.45
C GLU A 4 42.59 23.46 3.10
N GLU A 5 42.18 24.54 3.75
CA GLU A 5 41.02 25.35 3.41
C GLU A 5 41.24 26.06 2.08
N ARG A 6 40.24 26.00 1.17
CA ARG A 6 40.14 26.91 0.01
C ARG A 6 38.95 27.83 0.20
N THR A 7 39.27 29.11 0.35
CA THR A 7 38.37 30.25 0.33
C THR A 7 38.03 30.63 -1.12
N HIS A 8 36.76 30.94 -1.38
CA HIS A 8 36.30 31.64 -2.59
C HIS A 8 35.89 33.09 -2.22
N PRO A 9 36.21 34.10 -3.06
CA PRO A 9 35.90 35.50 -2.78
C PRO A 9 34.47 35.90 -3.21
N PRO A 10 33.93 37.01 -2.68
CA PRO A 10 32.56 37.46 -2.97
C PRO A 10 32.50 38.30 -4.25
N GLU A 11 31.48 38.08 -5.09
CA GLU A 11 31.18 38.94 -6.24
C GLU A 11 30.13 40.00 -5.90
N ALA A 12 30.29 41.14 -6.58
CA ALA A 12 29.80 42.46 -6.26
C ALA A 12 28.30 42.70 -6.51
N GLU A 13 27.72 43.56 -5.66
CA GLU A 13 26.52 44.34 -5.94
C GLU A 13 26.70 45.24 -7.17
N ALA A 14 25.68 45.28 -8.03
CA ALA A 14 25.48 46.36 -8.98
C ALA A 14 24.00 46.75 -9.07
N ASP A 15 23.73 47.92 -8.49
CA ASP A 15 22.52 48.73 -8.52
C ASP A 15 22.13 49.15 -9.96
N ARG A 16 20.84 49.11 -10.30
CA ARG A 16 20.19 49.96 -11.33
C ARG A 16 18.66 49.84 -11.36
N ALA A 17 18.04 50.74 -10.59
CA ALA A 17 16.98 51.68 -10.97
C ALA A 17 15.89 51.30 -12.02
N HIS A 18 14.65 51.36 -11.53
CA HIS A 18 13.44 51.96 -12.13
C HIS A 18 13.28 52.04 -13.66
N ARG A 19 12.22 51.38 -14.15
CA ARG A 19 11.23 51.97 -15.08
C ARG A 19 9.99 51.07 -15.19
N SER A 20 8.83 51.59 -14.76
CA SER A 20 7.52 51.14 -15.22
C SER A 20 7.30 51.55 -16.68
N PRO A 21 6.43 50.84 -17.41
CA PRO A 21 5.22 51.53 -17.87
C PRO A 21 3.93 50.72 -17.69
N ALA A 22 2.84 51.47 -17.80
CA ALA A 22 1.45 51.21 -17.43
C ALA A 22 0.68 50.30 -18.46
N PRO A 23 -0.62 50.02 -18.24
CA PRO A 23 -1.33 48.83 -18.69
C PRO A 23 -1.97 48.95 -20.09
N ALA A 24 -2.33 47.82 -20.70
CA ALA A 24 -3.12 47.77 -21.92
C ALA A 24 -4.48 47.08 -21.68
N ASP A 25 -5.50 47.95 -21.68
CA ASP A 25 -6.91 47.84 -22.09
C ASP A 25 -7.66 46.51 -22.23
N GLU A 26 -8.84 46.53 -21.58
CA GLU A 26 -10.07 45.87 -21.99
C GLU A 26 -10.57 46.42 -23.35
N SER A 27 -10.90 45.55 -24.31
CA SER A 27 -12.10 45.70 -25.15
C SER A 27 -12.25 44.51 -26.11
N SER A 28 -13.35 43.77 -25.96
CA SER A 28 -14.28 43.38 -27.03
C SER A 28 -15.17 42.23 -26.57
N ALA A 29 -16.34 42.62 -26.06
CA ALA A 29 -17.53 41.78 -26.10
C ALA A 29 -18.17 41.86 -27.51
N ASP A 30 -19.08 40.92 -27.75
CA ASP A 30 -20.01 40.78 -28.88
C ASP A 30 -19.52 40.06 -30.14
N ALA A 31 -19.93 38.79 -30.27
CA ALA A 31 -21.04 38.45 -31.18
C ALA A 31 -21.54 36.99 -30.98
N LEU A 32 -22.84 36.81 -31.24
CA LEU A 32 -23.58 35.57 -31.53
C LEU A 32 -24.30 34.86 -30.35
N ARG A 33 -25.44 35.44 -29.97
CA ARG A 33 -26.69 34.70 -29.69
C ARG A 33 -27.57 34.72 -30.94
N SER A 34 -28.14 33.57 -31.31
CA SER A 34 -29.59 33.33 -31.43
C SER A 34 -29.88 32.19 -32.41
N THR A 35 -30.55 31.15 -31.93
CA THR A 35 -31.81 30.63 -32.51
C THR A 35 -32.40 29.61 -31.54
N GLN A 36 -33.51 29.99 -30.90
CA GLN A 36 -34.51 29.10 -30.32
C GLN A 36 -35.76 29.19 -31.21
N ASP A 37 -36.36 28.05 -31.52
CA ASP A 37 -37.79 27.75 -31.68
C ASP A 37 -37.87 26.28 -32.15
N SER A 38 -38.84 25.43 -31.85
CA SER A 38 -40.03 25.39 -30.99
C SER A 38 -40.73 24.07 -31.37
N THR A 39 -41.27 23.32 -30.39
CA THR A 39 -42.42 22.36 -30.43
C THR A 39 -42.34 21.55 -29.12
N GLN A 40 -43.14 21.74 -28.06
CA GLN A 40 -44.60 21.46 -27.88
C GLN A 40 -45.02 20.15 -28.53
N ASP A 41 -45.83 19.25 -27.97
CA ASP A 41 -46.40 18.94 -26.65
C ASP A 41 -47.24 17.68 -26.95
N SER A 42 -47.22 16.64 -26.11
CA SER A 42 -48.36 15.71 -25.98
C SER A 42 -48.10 14.71 -24.85
N THR A 43 -48.81 14.95 -23.75
CA THR A 43 -49.17 13.96 -22.73
C THR A 43 -50.31 13.07 -23.26
N GLN A 44 -50.32 11.78 -22.92
CA GLN A 44 -51.53 11.06 -22.48
C GLN A 44 -51.26 9.64 -21.96
N ASP A 45 -52.02 9.32 -20.92
CA ASP A 45 -52.13 8.10 -20.12
C ASP A 45 -52.34 6.79 -20.89
N SER A 46 -51.95 5.67 -20.31
CA SER A 46 -52.92 4.70 -19.76
C SER A 46 -52.28 3.46 -19.12
N THR A 47 -52.88 3.12 -17.99
CA THR A 47 -52.80 1.90 -17.19
C THR A 47 -53.31 0.66 -17.95
N THR A 48 -52.74 -0.52 -17.69
CA THR A 48 -53.44 -1.70 -17.10
C THR A 48 -52.58 -2.97 -17.11
N ALA A 49 -52.82 -3.79 -16.08
CA ALA A 49 -52.22 -5.10 -15.80
C ALA A 49 -52.90 -6.23 -16.59
N SER A 50 -52.19 -7.36 -16.80
CA SER A 50 -52.59 -8.70 -16.32
C SER A 50 -51.81 -9.84 -17.00
N THR A 51 -51.22 -10.69 -16.17
CA THR A 51 -51.09 -12.17 -16.25
C THR A 51 -51.68 -12.90 -17.47
N GLN A 52 -50.91 -13.84 -18.04
CA GLN A 52 -51.28 -15.27 -18.10
C GLN A 52 -50.16 -16.19 -18.60
N ASP A 53 -50.04 -17.32 -17.89
CA ASP A 53 -49.39 -18.57 -18.29
C ASP A 53 -49.81 -19.06 -19.69
N SER A 54 -48.87 -19.69 -20.40
CA SER A 54 -49.16 -20.98 -21.03
C SER A 54 -47.88 -21.74 -21.39
N THR A 55 -47.81 -22.94 -20.85
CA THR A 55 -46.96 -24.08 -21.15
C THR A 55 -46.98 -24.49 -22.63
N THR A 56 -45.85 -24.96 -23.16
CA THR A 56 -45.73 -26.24 -23.90
C THR A 56 -44.28 -26.50 -24.33
N ALA A 57 -43.77 -27.66 -23.91
CA ALA A 57 -42.54 -28.28 -24.43
C ALA A 57 -42.77 -28.90 -25.82
N PRO A 58 -41.70 -29.27 -26.53
CA PRO A 58 -41.53 -30.68 -26.79
C PRO A 58 -40.13 -31.24 -26.48
N THR A 59 -40.15 -32.53 -26.24
CA THR A 59 -39.11 -33.43 -25.74
C THR A 59 -38.12 -33.95 -26.79
N ASN A 60 -37.00 -34.44 -26.26
CA ASN A 60 -36.10 -35.51 -26.72
C ASN A 60 -34.89 -35.16 -27.61
N GLY A 61 -33.71 -35.32 -26.98
CA GLY A 61 -32.40 -35.44 -27.62
C GLY A 61 -31.34 -35.92 -26.64
N SER A 62 -31.30 -37.24 -26.43
CA SER A 62 -30.20 -38.09 -25.94
C SER A 62 -29.36 -37.65 -24.72
N ALA A 63 -29.58 -38.37 -23.62
CA ALA A 63 -28.58 -38.62 -22.60
C ALA A 63 -27.32 -39.23 -23.22
N ASN A 64 -26.15 -38.69 -22.87
CA ASN A 64 -24.89 -39.40 -22.97
C ASN A 64 -24.11 -39.22 -21.67
N ASP A 65 -23.83 -40.38 -21.08
CA ASP A 65 -22.84 -40.73 -20.05
C ASP A 65 -21.85 -39.63 -19.61
N TYR A 66 -22.00 -39.20 -18.37
CA TYR A 66 -20.87 -38.70 -17.57
C TYR A 66 -20.12 -39.90 -16.98
N THR A 67 -19.28 -40.54 -17.79
CA THR A 67 -18.28 -41.47 -17.25
C THR A 67 -17.11 -40.71 -16.68
N ASN A 68 -17.08 -40.75 -15.36
CA ASN A 68 -15.96 -40.56 -14.45
C ASN A 68 -14.62 -41.05 -15.06
N GLY A 69 -13.67 -40.15 -15.25
CA GLY A 69 -12.30 -40.44 -15.67
C GLY A 69 -11.37 -39.36 -15.16
N GLY A 70 -10.69 -39.62 -14.05
CA GLY A 70 -9.70 -38.70 -13.47
C GLY A 70 -8.50 -38.52 -14.40
N GLY A 71 -8.31 -37.29 -14.86
CA GLY A 71 -7.12 -36.78 -15.53
C GLY A 71 -7.21 -35.27 -15.46
N GLY A 72 -6.14 -34.58 -15.05
CA GLY A 72 -6.14 -33.13 -14.92
C GLY A 72 -6.47 -32.47 -16.26
N GLU A 73 -7.67 -31.90 -16.38
CA GLU A 73 -8.10 -31.18 -17.56
C GLU A 73 -7.41 -29.81 -17.58
N GLY A 74 -6.21 -29.75 -18.15
CA GLY A 74 -5.60 -28.49 -18.57
C GLY A 74 -6.43 -27.92 -19.72
N LEU A 75 -7.41 -27.05 -19.43
CA LEU A 75 -8.18 -26.26 -20.41
C LEU A 75 -8.59 -27.03 -21.70
N GLY A 76 -9.03 -28.29 -21.55
CA GLY A 76 -9.58 -29.10 -22.65
C GLY A 76 -8.57 -29.94 -23.46
N LEU A 77 -7.30 -30.06 -23.04
CA LEU A 77 -6.36 -31.01 -23.62
C LEU A 77 -6.07 -32.17 -22.66
N ASP A 78 -6.27 -33.40 -23.14
CA ASP A 78 -5.80 -34.61 -22.46
C ASP A 78 -4.27 -34.76 -22.61
N GLU A 79 -3.68 -35.79 -21.98
CA GLU A 79 -2.24 -36.05 -22.09
C GLU A 79 -1.77 -36.19 -23.55
N GLY A 80 -2.61 -36.75 -24.43
CA GLY A 80 -2.33 -36.88 -25.85
C GLY A 80 -2.28 -35.52 -26.56
N GLY A 81 -3.23 -34.65 -26.24
CA GLY A 81 -3.30 -33.27 -26.71
C GLY A 81 -2.12 -32.43 -26.24
N LEU A 82 -1.74 -32.53 -24.97
CA LEU A 82 -0.53 -31.87 -24.43
C LEU A 82 0.74 -32.38 -25.14
N ALA A 83 0.85 -33.68 -25.38
CA ALA A 83 1.98 -34.24 -26.12
C ALA A 83 2.03 -33.76 -27.59
N ALA A 84 0.87 -33.63 -28.26
CA ALA A 84 0.78 -33.07 -29.59
C ALA A 84 1.18 -31.59 -29.62
N LEU A 85 0.72 -30.81 -28.63
CA LEU A 85 1.08 -29.41 -28.49
C LEU A 85 2.60 -29.23 -28.28
N ARG A 86 3.22 -30.03 -27.41
CA ARG A 86 4.69 -30.00 -27.22
C ARG A 86 5.45 -30.23 -28.53
N ARG A 87 5.01 -31.19 -29.35
CA ARG A 87 5.60 -31.43 -30.68
C ARG A 87 5.40 -30.24 -31.62
N ALA A 88 4.21 -29.64 -31.61
CA ALA A 88 3.92 -28.47 -32.44
C ALA A 88 4.78 -27.26 -32.03
N VAL A 89 4.94 -27.00 -30.73
CA VAL A 89 5.81 -25.93 -30.21
C VAL A 89 7.27 -26.20 -30.55
N ALA A 90 7.75 -27.45 -30.42
CA ALA A 90 9.11 -27.81 -30.83
C ALA A 90 9.34 -27.55 -32.33
N ALA A 91 8.42 -27.99 -33.20
CA ALA A 91 8.50 -27.73 -34.63
C ALA A 91 8.42 -26.23 -34.97
N TRP A 92 7.61 -25.46 -34.24
CA TRP A 92 7.55 -24.00 -34.37
C TRP A 92 8.88 -23.33 -34.00
N ARG A 93 9.53 -23.79 -32.92
CA ARG A 93 10.85 -23.30 -32.50
C ARG A 93 11.95 -23.65 -33.51
N GLU A 94 11.97 -24.87 -34.01
CA GLU A 94 12.97 -25.36 -34.96
C GLU A 94 12.81 -24.80 -36.39
N GLY A 95 11.59 -24.42 -36.77
CA GLY A 95 11.30 -23.82 -38.08
C GLY A 95 11.12 -22.30 -37.99
N PRO A 96 9.86 -21.80 -37.92
CA PRO A 96 9.57 -20.36 -37.95
C PRO A 96 10.40 -19.48 -37.02
N VAL A 97 10.62 -19.89 -35.76
CA VAL A 97 11.41 -19.07 -34.81
C VAL A 97 12.88 -19.07 -35.17
N ALA A 98 13.46 -20.21 -35.55
CA ALA A 98 14.84 -20.29 -35.98
C ALA A 98 15.10 -19.44 -37.24
N GLU A 99 14.20 -19.50 -38.23
CA GLU A 99 14.25 -18.66 -39.43
C GLU A 99 14.16 -17.16 -39.09
N ALA A 100 13.23 -16.78 -38.22
CA ALA A 100 13.09 -15.40 -37.76
C ALA A 100 14.33 -14.93 -36.99
N SER A 101 14.86 -15.76 -36.09
CA SER A 101 16.02 -15.46 -35.25
C SER A 101 17.31 -15.33 -36.05
N ALA A 102 17.45 -16.10 -37.14
CA ALA A 102 18.57 -15.96 -38.06
C ALA A 102 18.55 -14.62 -38.81
N ARG A 103 17.36 -14.07 -39.08
CA ARG A 103 17.21 -12.75 -39.71
C ARG A 103 17.30 -11.61 -38.71
N PHE A 104 16.70 -11.77 -37.54
CA PHE A 104 16.63 -10.80 -36.47
C PHE A 104 16.94 -11.51 -35.14
N PRO A 105 18.22 -11.49 -34.72
CA PRO A 105 18.61 -12.09 -33.45
C PRO A 105 17.80 -11.50 -32.27
N PRO A 106 17.57 -12.29 -31.20
CA PRO A 106 16.93 -11.78 -30.00
C PRO A 106 17.63 -10.52 -29.47
N ARG A 107 16.84 -9.56 -28.97
CA ARG A 107 17.35 -8.27 -28.45
C ARG A 107 18.18 -8.40 -27.17
N SER A 108 18.18 -9.56 -26.54
CA SER A 108 18.94 -9.90 -25.35
C SER A 108 19.21 -11.40 -25.34
N GLU A 109 20.32 -11.81 -24.76
CA GLU A 109 20.61 -13.23 -24.50
C GLU A 109 19.67 -13.81 -23.43
N ARG A 110 19.22 -12.95 -22.50
CA ARG A 110 18.35 -13.31 -21.38
C ARG A 110 17.18 -12.34 -21.29
N PHE A 111 15.97 -12.88 -21.20
CA PHE A 111 14.76 -12.12 -20.89
C PHE A 111 14.34 -12.45 -19.48
N SER A 112 14.26 -11.45 -18.62
CA SER A 112 13.83 -11.63 -17.24
C SER A 112 12.85 -10.55 -16.82
N THR A 113 12.11 -10.84 -15.76
CA THR A 113 11.34 -9.82 -15.06
C THR A 113 12.25 -8.82 -14.35
N TRP A 114 11.66 -7.78 -13.76
CA TRP A 114 12.41 -6.86 -12.91
C TRP A 114 12.96 -7.52 -11.64
N SER A 115 12.43 -8.64 -11.20
CA SER A 115 12.99 -9.41 -10.09
C SER A 115 14.07 -10.41 -10.52
N GLY A 116 14.36 -10.51 -11.82
CA GLY A 116 15.37 -11.44 -12.34
C GLY A 116 14.83 -12.86 -12.57
N VAL A 117 13.51 -13.06 -12.61
CA VAL A 117 12.91 -14.35 -13.00
C VAL A 117 13.04 -14.52 -14.51
N ASP A 118 13.59 -15.63 -14.97
CA ASP A 118 13.73 -15.93 -16.41
C ASP A 118 12.37 -16.10 -17.07
N VAL A 119 12.10 -15.31 -18.12
CA VAL A 119 10.83 -15.31 -18.83
C VAL A 119 10.94 -16.19 -20.08
N PRO A 120 10.09 -17.24 -20.22
CA PRO A 120 10.03 -18.04 -21.44
C PRO A 120 9.50 -17.21 -22.62
N ASP A 121 9.91 -17.59 -23.83
CA ASP A 121 9.45 -16.99 -25.09
C ASP A 121 7.93 -17.14 -25.31
N LEU A 122 7.39 -18.27 -24.88
CA LEU A 122 5.97 -18.64 -24.96
C LEU A 122 5.63 -19.61 -23.83
N VAL A 123 4.52 -19.34 -23.13
CA VAL A 123 3.90 -20.30 -22.20
C VAL A 123 2.62 -20.83 -22.80
N THR A 124 2.46 -22.15 -22.80
CA THR A 124 1.27 -22.84 -23.28
C THR A 124 0.70 -23.75 -22.17
N PRO A 125 -0.48 -24.36 -22.36
CA PRO A 125 -0.98 -25.40 -21.45
C PRO A 125 0.00 -26.56 -21.19
N ALA A 126 0.98 -26.78 -22.08
CA ALA A 126 1.95 -27.85 -21.92
C ALA A 126 3.01 -27.56 -20.85
N GLU A 127 3.35 -26.29 -20.63
CA GLU A 127 4.30 -25.81 -19.62
C GLU A 127 3.62 -25.37 -18.32
N ALA A 128 2.38 -24.91 -18.40
CA ALA A 128 1.55 -24.50 -17.26
C ALA A 128 0.19 -25.18 -17.33
N PRO A 129 0.13 -26.51 -17.11
CA PRO A 129 -1.14 -27.22 -17.02
C PRO A 129 -1.91 -26.68 -15.81
N LEU A 130 -3.14 -26.24 -16.03
CA LEU A 130 -3.98 -25.60 -15.02
C LEU A 130 -5.23 -26.46 -14.76
N ASP A 131 -5.38 -26.97 -13.54
CA ASP A 131 -6.67 -27.49 -13.08
C ASP A 131 -7.55 -26.32 -12.67
N TYR A 132 -8.44 -25.88 -13.56
CA TYR A 132 -9.26 -24.68 -13.36
C TYR A 132 -10.02 -24.72 -12.02
N ALA A 133 -10.62 -25.86 -11.68
CA ALA A 133 -11.46 -25.97 -10.50
C ALA A 133 -10.64 -25.95 -9.20
N LYS A 134 -9.45 -26.57 -9.20
CA LYS A 134 -8.62 -26.68 -7.98
C LYS A 134 -7.65 -25.51 -7.79
N GLU A 135 -7.06 -25.02 -8.87
CA GLU A 135 -5.92 -24.09 -8.80
C GLU A 135 -6.34 -22.64 -8.99
N LEU A 136 -7.31 -22.39 -9.88
CA LEU A 136 -7.81 -21.05 -10.17
C LEU A 136 -9.06 -20.70 -9.36
N GLY A 137 -10.09 -21.56 -9.42
CA GLY A 137 -11.36 -21.40 -8.70
C GLY A 137 -12.19 -20.20 -9.15
N LEU A 138 -13.10 -19.77 -8.28
CA LEU A 138 -13.98 -18.62 -8.47
C LEU A 138 -13.59 -17.45 -7.54
N PRO A 139 -13.81 -16.18 -7.95
CA PRO A 139 -13.57 -15.04 -7.07
C PRO A 139 -14.46 -15.10 -5.82
N GLY A 140 -13.92 -14.70 -4.67
CA GLY A 140 -14.62 -14.74 -3.39
C GLY A 140 -14.69 -16.13 -2.73
N GLU A 141 -14.11 -17.16 -3.34
CA GLU A 141 -14.00 -18.52 -2.79
C GLU A 141 -12.55 -18.89 -2.53
N TYR A 142 -12.31 -19.82 -1.61
CA TYR A 142 -10.97 -20.34 -1.32
C TYR A 142 -10.32 -20.94 -2.59
N PRO A 143 -9.04 -20.64 -2.91
CA PRO A 143 -8.06 -19.89 -2.14
C PRO A 143 -7.93 -18.40 -2.52
N PHE A 144 -8.98 -17.80 -3.09
CA PHE A 144 -9.13 -16.38 -3.42
C PHE A 144 -8.13 -15.82 -4.45
N THR A 145 -7.49 -16.69 -5.25
CA THR A 145 -6.55 -16.31 -6.31
C THR A 145 -7.11 -15.22 -7.20
N ARG A 146 -8.38 -15.37 -7.64
CA ARG A 146 -9.08 -14.43 -8.54
C ARG A 146 -9.69 -13.20 -7.85
N GLY A 147 -9.49 -13.04 -6.55
CA GLY A 147 -9.99 -11.90 -5.76
C GLY A 147 -10.80 -12.34 -4.53
N VAL A 148 -10.83 -11.47 -3.52
CA VAL A 148 -11.44 -11.76 -2.21
C VAL A 148 -12.95 -11.52 -2.13
N GLN A 149 -13.56 -10.92 -3.17
CA GLN A 149 -15.00 -10.66 -3.25
C GLN A 149 -15.59 -11.32 -4.50
N PRO A 150 -16.79 -11.93 -4.42
CA PRO A 150 -17.44 -12.56 -5.58
C PRO A 150 -17.74 -11.60 -6.74
N THR A 151 -17.99 -10.33 -6.45
CA THR A 151 -18.35 -9.32 -7.47
C THR A 151 -17.20 -8.37 -7.82
N MET A 152 -16.12 -8.36 -7.04
CA MET A 152 -15.01 -7.40 -7.12
C MET A 152 -15.49 -5.98 -7.53
N TYR A 153 -14.89 -5.40 -8.55
CA TYR A 153 -15.14 -4.02 -8.99
C TYR A 153 -16.46 -3.79 -9.69
N ARG A 154 -17.14 -4.86 -10.14
CA ARG A 154 -18.52 -4.77 -10.64
C ARG A 154 -19.50 -4.41 -9.52
N GLY A 155 -19.19 -4.82 -8.29
CA GLY A 155 -19.97 -4.46 -7.11
C GLY A 155 -19.52 -3.12 -6.52
N LYS A 156 -18.21 -2.98 -6.26
CA LYS A 156 -17.64 -1.76 -5.71
C LYS A 156 -16.19 -1.58 -6.19
N LEU A 157 -15.89 -0.41 -6.74
CA LEU A 157 -14.52 0.00 -7.08
C LEU A 157 -13.60 -0.06 -5.86
N TRP A 158 -12.29 -0.15 -6.09
CA TRP A 158 -11.30 0.00 -5.03
C TRP A 158 -11.42 1.39 -4.39
N THR A 159 -10.92 1.51 -3.15
CA THR A 159 -10.84 2.81 -2.50
C THR A 159 -9.70 3.61 -3.13
N MET A 160 -10.02 4.72 -3.78
CA MET A 160 -9.03 5.70 -4.20
C MET A 160 -8.56 6.44 -2.94
N ARG A 161 -7.36 6.12 -2.46
CA ARG A 161 -6.84 6.54 -1.16
C ARG A 161 -5.49 7.23 -1.34
N MET A 162 -5.50 8.53 -1.55
CA MET A 162 -4.27 9.33 -1.62
C MET A 162 -3.72 9.56 -0.22
N PHE A 163 -2.40 9.51 -0.08
CA PHE A 163 -1.72 9.93 1.14
C PHE A 163 -1.75 11.44 1.22
N ALA A 164 -2.05 11.94 2.41
CA ALA A 164 -1.99 13.35 2.72
C ALA A 164 -1.47 13.53 4.16
N GLY A 165 -0.61 14.51 4.32
CA GLY A 165 0.06 14.83 5.56
C GLY A 165 1.23 15.73 5.24
N PHE A 166 1.20 16.94 5.76
CA PHE A 166 2.33 17.87 5.76
C PHE A 166 2.02 19.03 6.71
N GLY A 167 3.07 19.63 7.25
CA GLY A 167 2.96 20.83 8.04
C GLY A 167 2.12 20.63 9.30
N THR A 168 1.27 21.62 9.60
CA THR A 168 0.42 21.61 10.79
C THR A 168 -0.85 20.75 10.61
N PRO A 169 -1.51 20.33 11.72
CA PRO A 169 -2.81 19.68 11.67
C PRO A 169 -3.87 20.43 10.83
N GLU A 170 -3.91 21.76 10.87
CA GLU A 170 -4.85 22.58 10.09
C GLU A 170 -4.60 22.46 8.58
N GLN A 171 -3.32 22.52 8.15
CA GLN A 171 -2.94 22.42 6.74
C GLN A 171 -3.33 21.04 6.19
N THR A 172 -3.04 19.98 6.95
CA THR A 172 -3.41 18.62 6.56
C THR A 172 -4.93 18.42 6.57
N ASN A 173 -5.67 18.98 7.54
CA ASN A 173 -7.13 18.95 7.54
C ASN A 173 -7.73 19.60 6.29
N ALA A 174 -7.19 20.76 5.87
CA ALA A 174 -7.59 21.41 4.63
C ALA A 174 -7.33 20.52 3.41
N ARG A 175 -6.18 19.85 3.34
CA ARG A 175 -5.86 18.87 2.29
C ARG A 175 -6.82 17.68 2.29
N PHE A 176 -7.22 17.16 3.45
CA PHE A 176 -8.22 16.10 3.53
C PHE A 176 -9.57 16.54 2.95
N LYS A 177 -10.05 17.73 3.32
CA LYS A 177 -11.31 18.28 2.79
C LYS A 177 -11.25 18.50 1.28
N TYR A 178 -10.13 19.00 0.77
CA TYR A 178 -9.88 19.14 -0.67
C TYR A 178 -9.95 17.80 -1.39
N LEU A 179 -9.20 16.78 -0.94
CA LEU A 179 -9.17 15.48 -1.59
C LEU A 179 -10.54 14.77 -1.56
N LEU A 180 -11.27 14.88 -0.44
CA LEU A 180 -12.65 14.37 -0.36
C LEU A 180 -13.57 15.06 -1.37
N ALA A 181 -13.43 16.37 -1.59
CA ALA A 181 -14.18 17.11 -2.60
C ALA A 181 -13.82 16.67 -4.04
N GLU A 182 -12.57 16.31 -4.28
CA GLU A 182 -12.07 15.80 -5.58
C GLU A 182 -12.40 14.32 -5.86
N GLY A 183 -13.12 13.65 -4.95
CA GLY A 183 -13.61 12.28 -5.13
C GLY A 183 -12.79 11.18 -4.45
N GLN A 184 -11.86 11.53 -3.56
CA GLN A 184 -11.23 10.55 -2.67
C GLN A 184 -12.28 9.87 -1.78
N THR A 185 -12.15 8.56 -1.57
CA THR A 185 -13.17 7.74 -0.88
C THR A 185 -12.74 7.21 0.50
N GLY A 186 -11.52 7.54 0.93
CA GLY A 186 -11.01 7.25 2.27
C GLY A 186 -9.77 8.07 2.59
N LEU A 187 -9.57 8.44 3.85
CA LEU A 187 -8.43 9.28 4.27
C LEU A 187 -7.18 8.43 4.51
N SER A 188 -6.00 8.96 4.20
CA SER A 188 -4.75 8.34 4.60
C SER A 188 -3.80 9.40 5.13
N THR A 189 -3.43 9.27 6.39
CA THR A 189 -2.61 10.23 7.11
C THR A 189 -1.16 9.79 7.09
N ALA A 190 -0.29 10.64 6.55
CA ALA A 190 1.16 10.55 6.71
C ALA A 190 1.59 11.45 7.86
N PHE A 191 2.43 10.95 8.76
CA PHE A 191 2.96 11.68 9.91
C PHE A 191 4.40 12.10 9.68
N ASP A 192 4.82 13.19 10.30
CA ASP A 192 6.21 13.62 10.22
C ASP A 192 7.16 12.65 10.94
N PHE A 193 8.46 12.80 10.71
CA PHE A 193 9.44 11.87 11.26
C PHE A 193 9.50 11.91 12.81
N PRO A 194 9.40 13.08 13.48
CA PRO A 194 9.24 13.14 14.94
C PRO A 194 8.10 12.27 15.46
N THR A 195 6.90 12.39 14.90
CA THR A 195 5.76 11.56 15.27
C THR A 195 6.00 10.10 14.91
N LEU A 196 6.58 9.77 13.75
CA LEU A 196 6.91 8.37 13.41
C LEU A 196 7.88 7.72 14.42
N MET A 197 8.73 8.53 15.05
CA MET A 197 9.74 8.09 16.02
C MET A 197 9.27 8.21 17.48
N GLY A 198 8.10 8.79 17.74
CA GLY A 198 7.53 9.00 19.08
C GLY A 198 8.21 10.15 19.84
N TYR A 199 8.51 11.26 19.16
CA TYR A 199 9.07 12.47 19.73
C TYR A 199 8.14 13.65 19.53
N ASP A 200 8.05 14.48 20.56
CA ASP A 200 7.30 15.73 20.49
C ASP A 200 8.07 16.73 19.61
N SER A 201 7.36 17.69 19.04
CA SER A 201 7.90 18.74 18.17
C SER A 201 8.94 19.64 18.87
N ASP A 202 8.87 19.77 20.21
CA ASP A 202 9.84 20.52 21.02
C ASP A 202 11.07 19.71 21.44
N SER A 203 11.15 18.43 21.06
CA SER A 203 12.30 17.58 21.33
C SER A 203 13.54 18.06 20.55
N PRO A 204 14.73 18.05 21.17
CA PRO A 204 15.97 18.29 20.45
C PRO A 204 16.20 17.34 19.26
N ARG A 205 15.59 16.15 19.28
CA ARG A 205 15.68 15.17 18.16
C ARG A 205 14.76 15.50 16.98
N SER A 206 13.84 16.44 17.14
CA SER A 206 12.83 16.81 16.13
C SER A 206 13.26 18.02 15.30
N LEU A 207 14.35 18.69 15.67
CA LEU A 207 14.81 19.92 15.01
C LEU A 207 15.00 19.72 13.50
N GLY A 208 14.27 20.52 12.70
CA GLY A 208 14.36 20.51 11.25
C GLY A 208 13.47 19.46 10.56
N GLU A 209 12.76 18.63 11.31
CA GLU A 209 11.94 17.52 10.76
C GLU A 209 10.43 17.72 11.00
N VAL A 210 10.05 18.67 11.86
CA VAL A 210 8.64 18.91 12.24
C VAL A 210 7.81 19.34 11.03
N GLY A 211 6.78 18.54 10.72
CA GLY A 211 5.87 18.76 9.61
C GLY A 211 6.47 18.57 8.20
N MET A 212 7.71 18.09 8.07
CA MET A 212 8.42 18.06 6.79
C MET A 212 7.94 16.95 5.85
N CYS A 213 7.85 15.71 6.34
CA CYS A 213 7.45 14.54 5.56
C CYS A 213 6.00 14.07 5.85
N GLY A 214 5.30 14.77 6.73
CA GLY A 214 3.94 14.44 7.15
C GLY A 214 3.39 15.48 8.11
N VAL A 215 2.21 15.22 8.68
CA VAL A 215 1.62 16.09 9.69
C VAL A 215 2.28 15.89 11.06
N ALA A 216 2.57 16.98 11.77
CA ALA A 216 3.05 16.93 13.14
C ALA A 216 1.89 16.66 14.13
N VAL A 217 2.03 15.65 15.00
CA VAL A 217 1.04 15.31 16.03
C VAL A 217 1.74 14.98 17.34
N ASP A 218 1.62 15.86 18.33
CA ASP A 218 2.23 15.65 19.66
C ASP A 218 1.21 15.16 20.68
N THR A 219 -0.07 15.49 20.51
CA THR A 219 -1.11 15.29 21.52
C THR A 219 -2.47 14.96 20.92
N LEU A 220 -3.42 14.57 21.78
CA LEU A 220 -4.85 14.49 21.41
C LEU A 220 -5.39 15.80 20.83
N ARG A 221 -4.85 16.97 21.22
CA ARG A 221 -5.32 18.26 20.71
C ARG A 221 -5.05 18.40 19.21
N ASP A 222 -3.91 17.92 18.74
CA ASP A 222 -3.55 17.97 17.32
C ASP A 222 -4.48 17.07 16.50
N MET A 223 -4.86 15.91 17.04
CA MET A 223 -5.85 15.02 16.43
C MET A 223 -7.26 15.64 16.38
N GLU A 224 -7.65 16.42 17.39
CA GLU A 224 -8.91 17.18 17.38
C GLU A 224 -8.98 18.15 16.19
N VAL A 225 -7.88 18.86 15.93
CA VAL A 225 -7.72 19.82 14.83
C VAL A 225 -7.64 19.09 13.48
N LEU A 226 -6.78 18.08 13.39
CA LEU A 226 -6.55 17.29 12.18
C LEU A 226 -7.85 16.71 11.60
N PHE A 227 -8.77 16.29 12.47
CA PHE A 227 -10.05 15.72 12.08
C PHE A 227 -11.24 16.66 12.32
N ASP A 228 -11.01 17.96 12.47
CA ASP A 228 -12.10 18.92 12.64
C ASP A 228 -13.03 18.94 11.41
N GLY A 229 -14.33 18.87 11.66
CA GLY A 229 -15.36 18.75 10.63
C GLY A 229 -15.40 17.41 9.87
N ILE A 230 -14.60 16.40 10.26
CA ILE A 230 -14.60 15.07 9.61
C ILE A 230 -15.42 14.07 10.44
N PRO A 231 -16.45 13.41 9.85
CA PRO A 231 -17.30 12.44 10.55
C PRO A 231 -16.60 11.07 10.66
N LEU A 232 -15.96 10.81 11.81
CA LEU A 232 -15.15 9.60 12.07
C LEU A 232 -15.94 8.28 12.01
N ASP A 233 -17.27 8.33 12.08
CA ASP A 233 -18.18 7.18 12.01
C ASP A 233 -18.66 6.86 10.58
N GLN A 234 -18.36 7.74 9.62
CA GLN A 234 -18.78 7.64 8.22
C GLN A 234 -17.58 7.52 7.26
N VAL A 235 -16.46 8.17 7.58
CA VAL A 235 -15.23 8.12 6.77
C VAL A 235 -14.23 7.15 7.41
N THR A 236 -13.60 6.31 6.58
CA THR A 236 -12.51 5.43 7.05
C THR A 236 -11.17 6.13 6.94
N THR A 237 -10.41 6.13 8.03
CA THR A 237 -9.07 6.75 8.11
C THR A 237 -7.99 5.68 8.19
N SER A 238 -6.98 5.78 7.33
CA SER A 238 -5.74 5.01 7.42
C SER A 238 -4.66 5.88 8.06
N MET A 239 -3.88 5.33 8.98
CA MET A 239 -2.77 6.03 9.65
C MET A 239 -1.48 5.24 9.37
N THR A 240 -0.57 5.84 8.61
CA THR A 240 0.75 5.26 8.29
C THR A 240 1.69 5.52 9.46
N ILE A 241 1.52 4.75 10.52
CA ILE A 241 2.23 4.86 11.80
C ILE A 241 2.55 3.46 12.34
N ASN A 242 3.74 3.29 12.92
CA ASN A 242 4.23 1.98 13.37
C ASN A 242 4.72 2.00 14.82
N GLY A 243 5.94 2.44 15.10
CA GLY A 243 6.51 2.44 16.46
C GLY A 243 5.55 2.98 17.52
N PRO A 244 5.02 4.21 17.37
CA PRO A 244 4.05 4.80 18.28
C PRO A 244 2.58 4.59 17.83
N ALA A 245 2.28 3.61 16.97
CA ALA A 245 0.91 3.35 16.50
C ALA A 245 -0.09 3.14 17.65
N VAL A 246 0.36 2.55 18.77
CA VAL A 246 -0.43 2.39 20.00
C VAL A 246 -0.90 3.73 20.57
N VAL A 247 -0.06 4.77 20.45
CA VAL A 247 -0.35 6.13 20.93
C VAL A 247 -1.30 6.84 19.97
N LEU A 248 -1.00 6.84 18.67
CA LEU A 248 -1.84 7.53 17.68
C LEU A 248 -3.23 6.90 17.56
N LEU A 249 -3.34 5.58 17.66
CA LEU A 249 -4.64 4.92 17.75
C LEU A 249 -5.38 5.30 19.03
N ALA A 250 -4.69 5.40 20.17
CA ALA A 250 -5.29 5.85 21.41
C ALA A 250 -5.77 7.31 21.33
N PHE A 251 -5.02 8.20 20.67
CA PHE A 251 -5.47 9.56 20.39
C PHE A 251 -6.73 9.56 19.52
N TYR A 252 -6.77 8.75 18.46
CA TYR A 252 -7.95 8.62 17.59
C TYR A 252 -9.18 8.10 18.35
N ILE A 253 -9.00 7.11 19.24
CA ILE A 253 -10.08 6.56 20.07
C ILE A 253 -10.55 7.60 21.10
N ALA A 254 -9.62 8.27 21.79
CA ALA A 254 -9.97 9.32 22.75
C ALA A 254 -10.72 10.49 22.08
N LEU A 255 -10.36 10.83 20.84
CA LEU A 255 -11.11 11.80 20.04
C LEU A 255 -12.54 11.32 19.75
N ALA A 256 -12.71 10.06 19.36
CA ALA A 256 -14.03 9.48 19.12
C ALA A 256 -14.89 9.46 20.40
N ASP A 257 -14.30 9.05 21.54
CA ASP A 257 -14.94 9.06 22.85
C ASP A 257 -15.37 10.49 23.24
N LYS A 258 -14.49 11.48 23.04
CA LYS A 258 -14.78 12.90 23.31
C LYS A 258 -15.92 13.44 22.43
N ARG A 259 -16.03 12.96 21.20
CA ARG A 259 -17.15 13.28 20.29
C ARG A 259 -18.42 12.47 20.57
N GLY A 260 -18.42 11.59 21.57
CA GLY A 260 -19.55 10.72 21.90
C GLY A 260 -19.82 9.64 20.83
N ILE A 261 -18.83 9.32 20.00
CA ILE A 261 -18.95 8.32 18.94
C ILE A 261 -18.62 6.94 19.54
N PRO A 262 -19.54 5.95 19.49
CA PRO A 262 -19.24 4.62 19.98
C PRO A 262 -18.04 4.00 19.24
N ARG A 263 -17.06 3.46 19.97
CA ARG A 263 -15.85 2.83 19.42
C ARG A 263 -16.13 1.75 18.37
N LYS A 264 -17.26 1.04 18.48
CA LYS A 264 -17.71 0.04 17.50
C LYS A 264 -18.10 0.62 16.13
N ARG A 265 -18.31 1.95 16.04
CA ARG A 265 -18.69 2.65 14.82
C ARG A 265 -17.51 3.26 14.07
N ILE A 266 -16.37 3.53 14.73
CA ILE A 266 -15.19 4.02 14.03
C ILE A 266 -14.52 2.89 13.24
N GLY A 267 -14.08 3.19 12.02
CA GLY A 267 -13.40 2.24 11.15
C GLY A 267 -12.19 2.88 10.49
N GLY A 268 -11.16 2.07 10.24
CA GLY A 268 -9.89 2.59 9.78
C GLY A 268 -8.82 1.52 9.74
N THR A 269 -7.59 1.95 9.56
CA THR A 269 -6.39 1.11 9.54
C THR A 269 -5.26 1.84 10.25
N VAL A 270 -4.48 1.13 11.07
CA VAL A 270 -3.12 1.56 11.41
C VAL A 270 -2.15 0.63 10.70
N GLN A 271 -1.00 1.15 10.28
CA GLN A 271 0.01 0.29 9.66
C GLN A 271 0.53 -0.73 10.66
N ASN A 272 1.06 -0.27 11.80
CA ASN A 272 1.36 -1.09 12.99
C ASN A 272 2.12 -2.39 12.69
N ASP A 273 2.90 -2.41 11.61
CA ASP A 273 3.77 -3.51 11.24
C ASP A 273 5.18 -3.11 11.66
N CYS A 274 5.52 -3.53 12.87
CA CYS A 274 6.81 -3.26 13.47
C CYS A 274 7.94 -4.10 12.87
N LEU A 275 7.66 -5.25 12.26
CA LEU A 275 8.71 -6.15 11.79
C LEU A 275 9.41 -5.56 10.57
N LYS A 276 8.64 -5.03 9.61
CA LYS A 276 9.20 -4.30 8.47
C LYS A 276 10.00 -3.04 8.84
N GLU A 277 9.81 -2.47 10.04
CA GLU A 277 10.63 -1.34 10.50
C GLU A 277 12.08 -1.76 10.71
N PHE A 278 12.30 -2.96 11.23
CA PHE A 278 13.64 -3.53 11.42
C PHE A 278 14.23 -4.09 10.12
N ILE A 279 13.39 -4.36 9.11
CA ILE A 279 13.81 -4.88 7.81
C ILE A 279 14.18 -3.76 6.84
N ALA A 280 13.41 -2.67 6.79
CA ALA A 280 13.49 -1.71 5.68
C ALA A 280 13.13 -0.24 5.98
N GLN A 281 12.18 0.05 6.89
CA GLN A 281 11.63 1.42 7.02
C GLN A 281 12.29 2.26 8.12
N HIS A 282 12.88 1.63 9.14
CA HIS A 282 13.68 2.25 10.17
C HIS A 282 12.99 3.24 11.14
N ALA A 283 11.67 3.14 11.33
CA ALA A 283 10.89 3.93 12.30
C ALA A 283 10.42 3.08 13.49
N TRP A 284 11.35 2.70 14.37
CA TRP A 284 11.10 1.89 15.57
C TRP A 284 11.02 2.70 16.86
N LEU A 285 10.26 2.16 17.83
CA LEU A 285 10.14 2.72 19.18
C LEU A 285 10.94 1.92 20.23
N VAL A 286 10.79 0.59 20.22
CA VAL A 286 11.38 -0.37 21.17
C VAL A 286 11.97 -1.56 20.39
N PRO A 287 12.78 -2.45 21.01
CA PRO A 287 13.32 -3.64 20.35
C PRO A 287 12.24 -4.60 19.79
N PRO A 288 12.61 -5.55 18.90
CA PRO A 288 11.65 -6.39 18.17
C PRO A 288 10.63 -7.14 19.05
N ARG A 289 11.08 -7.78 20.14
CA ARG A 289 10.20 -8.59 20.99
C ARG A 289 9.18 -7.74 21.78
N PRO A 290 9.57 -6.64 22.45
CA PRO A 290 8.60 -5.70 22.98
C PRO A 290 7.68 -5.07 21.94
N ALA A 291 8.17 -4.78 20.72
CA ALA A 291 7.34 -4.25 19.65
C ALA A 291 6.24 -5.25 19.26
N MET A 292 6.56 -6.54 19.13
CA MET A 292 5.57 -7.61 18.91
C MET A 292 4.50 -7.65 20.00
N ARG A 293 4.88 -7.47 21.27
CA ARG A 293 3.91 -7.36 22.37
C ARG A 293 2.94 -6.20 22.16
N ILE A 294 3.44 -5.02 21.82
CA ILE A 294 2.61 -3.82 21.59
C ILE A 294 1.60 -4.09 20.46
N VAL A 295 2.07 -4.66 19.34
CA VAL A 295 1.20 -5.02 18.21
C VAL A 295 0.12 -6.02 18.64
N THR A 296 0.49 -7.08 19.36
CA THR A 296 -0.46 -8.09 19.86
C THR A 296 -1.49 -7.50 20.81
N ASP A 297 -1.09 -6.58 21.70
CA ASP A 297 -2.02 -5.87 22.59
C ASP A 297 -3.03 -5.02 21.79
N MET A 298 -2.58 -4.35 20.72
CA MET A 298 -3.45 -3.59 19.83
C MET A 298 -4.43 -4.48 19.06
N ILE A 299 -3.97 -5.64 18.56
CA ILE A 299 -4.83 -6.62 17.88
C ILE A 299 -5.92 -7.13 18.84
N GLU A 300 -5.53 -7.56 20.05
CA GLU A 300 -6.47 -8.03 21.08
C GLU A 300 -7.52 -6.97 21.41
N PHE A 301 -7.07 -5.73 21.64
CA PHE A 301 -7.97 -4.63 22.01
C PHE A 301 -8.93 -4.29 20.86
N CYS A 302 -8.44 -4.17 19.63
CA CYS A 302 -9.26 -3.83 18.47
C CYS A 302 -10.31 -4.91 18.18
N ALA A 303 -9.95 -6.19 18.30
CA ALA A 303 -10.87 -7.31 18.09
C ALA A 303 -12.09 -7.24 19.03
N ARG A 304 -11.92 -6.71 20.25
CA ARG A 304 -12.97 -6.60 21.28
C ARG A 304 -13.73 -5.27 21.22
N GLU A 305 -13.00 -4.15 21.18
CA GLU A 305 -13.55 -2.82 21.44
C GLU A 305 -13.75 -1.97 20.17
N VAL A 306 -12.94 -2.22 19.13
CA VAL A 306 -12.94 -1.44 17.87
C VAL A 306 -13.04 -2.36 16.65
N PRO A 307 -14.08 -3.22 16.55
CA PRO A 307 -14.14 -4.35 15.63
C PRO A 307 -14.26 -3.97 14.14
N ARG A 308 -14.28 -2.68 13.79
CA ARG A 308 -14.24 -2.16 12.41
C ARG A 308 -12.84 -1.63 12.02
N TRP A 309 -11.87 -1.70 12.92
CA TRP A 309 -10.49 -1.29 12.69
C TRP A 309 -9.68 -2.45 12.11
N ASN A 310 -8.84 -2.16 11.11
CA ASN A 310 -7.80 -3.08 10.68
C ASN A 310 -6.55 -2.79 11.53
N SER A 311 -6.23 -3.74 12.42
CA SER A 311 -5.25 -3.54 13.51
C SER A 311 -3.79 -3.58 13.06
N VAL A 312 -3.53 -4.18 11.90
CA VAL A 312 -2.22 -4.21 11.24
C VAL A 312 -2.45 -4.18 9.73
N SER A 313 -1.64 -3.37 9.03
CA SER A 313 -1.47 -3.41 7.59
C SER A 313 -0.08 -3.98 7.30
N ILE A 314 0.01 -5.31 7.23
CA ILE A 314 1.24 -6.09 7.06
C ILE A 314 1.85 -5.75 5.70
N SER A 315 3.08 -5.24 5.69
CA SER A 315 3.52 -4.34 4.62
C SER A 315 4.78 -4.83 3.91
N GLY A 316 4.61 -5.20 2.64
CA GLY A 316 5.68 -5.41 1.68
C GLY A 316 6.17 -4.16 0.97
N TYR A 317 5.38 -3.07 0.96
CA TYR A 317 5.74 -1.84 0.23
C TYR A 317 7.17 -1.37 0.51
N HIS A 318 7.50 -1.12 1.78
CA HIS A 318 8.83 -0.65 2.19
C HIS A 318 9.93 -1.68 1.93
N ILE A 319 9.61 -2.98 2.02
CA ILE A 319 10.55 -4.07 1.72
C ILE A 319 10.92 -4.04 0.23
N ARG A 320 9.95 -3.76 -0.66
CA ARG A 320 10.18 -3.60 -2.10
C ARG A 320 10.90 -2.30 -2.44
N GLU A 321 10.52 -1.19 -1.82
CA GLU A 321 11.20 0.11 -1.98
C GLU A 321 12.67 0.07 -1.52
N ALA A 322 13.01 -0.76 -0.53
CA ALA A 322 14.39 -0.99 -0.10
C ALA A 322 15.22 -1.84 -1.08
N GLY A 323 14.60 -2.39 -2.13
CA GLY A 323 15.28 -3.09 -3.24
C GLY A 323 15.08 -4.61 -3.29
N SER A 324 14.09 -5.14 -2.57
CA SER A 324 13.77 -6.57 -2.64
C SER A 324 13.19 -7.00 -4.00
N THR A 325 13.28 -8.29 -4.32
CA THR A 325 12.54 -8.90 -5.43
C THR A 325 11.04 -9.04 -5.10
N ALA A 326 10.19 -9.28 -6.11
CA ALA A 326 8.76 -9.49 -5.90
C ALA A 326 8.49 -10.74 -5.03
N ALA A 327 9.33 -11.77 -5.19
CA ALA A 327 9.27 -12.98 -4.36
C ALA A 327 9.74 -12.74 -2.93
N GLN A 328 10.79 -11.93 -2.72
CA GLN A 328 11.26 -11.52 -1.39
C GLN A 328 10.22 -10.65 -0.67
N GLU A 329 9.66 -9.64 -1.34
CA GLU A 329 8.54 -8.85 -0.81
C GLU A 329 7.39 -9.77 -0.38
N LEU A 330 6.95 -10.66 -1.27
CA LEU A 330 5.87 -11.60 -0.99
C LEU A 330 6.19 -12.49 0.22
N ALA A 331 7.38 -13.07 0.27
CA ALA A 331 7.80 -13.97 1.34
C ALA A 331 7.90 -13.28 2.69
N PHE A 332 8.63 -12.17 2.77
CA PHE A 332 8.90 -11.47 4.03
C PHE A 332 7.62 -10.85 4.59
N THR A 333 6.76 -10.29 3.73
CA THR A 333 5.46 -9.76 4.16
C THR A 333 4.55 -10.85 4.72
N LEU A 334 4.47 -12.00 4.05
CA LEU A 334 3.65 -13.10 4.56
C LEU A 334 4.24 -13.65 5.86
N ALA A 335 5.57 -13.81 5.95
CA ALA A 335 6.25 -14.25 7.17
C ALA A 335 6.01 -13.31 8.37
N ASP A 336 6.02 -11.98 8.16
CA ASP A 336 5.65 -11.00 9.18
C ASP A 336 4.20 -11.23 9.64
N GLY A 337 3.28 -11.41 8.69
CA GLY A 337 1.88 -11.73 8.96
C GLY A 337 1.68 -13.01 9.78
N LEU A 338 2.42 -14.08 9.44
CA LEU A 338 2.42 -15.35 10.18
C LEU A 338 2.92 -15.15 11.61
N ALA A 339 3.99 -14.38 11.82
CA ALA A 339 4.52 -14.07 13.14
C ALA A 339 3.50 -13.32 14.03
N TYR A 340 2.70 -12.41 13.45
CA TYR A 340 1.61 -11.76 14.19
C TYR A 340 0.48 -12.72 14.54
N VAL A 341 0.11 -13.63 13.63
CA VAL A 341 -0.88 -14.67 13.90
C VAL A 341 -0.43 -15.58 15.04
N GLU A 342 0.83 -16.02 15.00
CA GLU A 342 1.44 -16.86 16.04
C GLU A 342 1.46 -16.14 17.39
N SER A 343 1.89 -14.87 17.45
CA SER A 343 1.90 -14.10 18.69
C SER A 343 0.49 -13.95 19.31
N CYS A 344 -0.54 -13.80 18.48
CA CYS A 344 -1.92 -13.74 18.94
C CYS A 344 -2.43 -15.10 19.46
N ILE A 345 -2.08 -16.21 18.79
CA ILE A 345 -2.43 -17.56 19.22
C ILE A 345 -1.73 -17.92 20.53
N GLU A 346 -0.45 -17.58 20.69
CA GLU A 346 0.31 -17.74 21.93
C GLU A 346 -0.31 -16.95 23.10
N ARG A 347 -0.92 -15.79 22.81
CA ARG A 347 -1.71 -15.01 23.78
C ARG A 347 -3.05 -15.67 24.14
N GLY A 348 -3.48 -16.69 23.40
CA GLY A 348 -4.74 -17.40 23.60
C GLY A 348 -5.92 -16.85 22.78
N LEU A 349 -5.66 -16.09 21.71
CA LEU A 349 -6.71 -15.64 20.79
C LEU A 349 -6.99 -16.70 19.72
N GLU A 350 -8.27 -16.95 19.48
CA GLU A 350 -8.71 -17.78 18.35
C GLU A 350 -8.42 -17.05 17.02
N VAL A 351 -7.82 -17.72 16.04
CA VAL A 351 -7.45 -17.12 14.74
C VAL A 351 -8.61 -16.36 14.08
N ASP A 352 -9.81 -16.93 14.15
CA ASP A 352 -11.05 -16.39 13.56
C ASP A 352 -11.62 -15.16 14.29
N SER A 353 -11.06 -14.81 15.45
CA SER A 353 -11.46 -13.64 16.24
C SER A 353 -10.75 -12.35 15.79
N PHE A 354 -9.55 -12.45 15.20
CA PHE A 354 -8.74 -11.29 14.82
C PHE A 354 -8.29 -11.28 13.35
N ALA A 355 -8.03 -12.44 12.73
CA ALA A 355 -7.52 -12.52 11.36
C ALA A 355 -8.40 -11.79 10.31
N PRO A 356 -9.75 -11.75 10.42
CA PRO A 356 -10.60 -10.95 9.53
C PRO A 356 -10.28 -9.45 9.50
N ARG A 357 -9.52 -8.94 10.46
CA ARG A 357 -9.08 -7.55 10.57
C ARG A 357 -7.61 -7.32 10.25
N LEU A 358 -6.85 -8.35 9.92
CA LEU A 358 -5.56 -8.18 9.29
C LEU A 358 -5.75 -7.68 7.85
N SER A 359 -4.90 -6.76 7.43
CA SER A 359 -4.84 -6.22 6.07
C SER A 359 -3.39 -6.19 5.62
N PHE A 360 -3.18 -6.01 4.32
CA PHE A 360 -1.86 -6.08 3.69
C PHE A 360 -1.60 -4.84 2.87
N PHE A 361 -0.33 -4.49 2.73
CA PHE A 361 0.13 -3.35 1.96
C PHE A 361 1.29 -3.76 1.04
N PHE A 362 1.08 -3.74 -0.28
CA PHE A 362 2.08 -4.15 -1.26
C PHE A 362 2.48 -2.99 -2.17
N ASP A 363 3.73 -3.04 -2.61
CA ASP A 363 4.22 -2.23 -3.73
C ASP A 363 3.65 -2.73 -5.06
N VAL A 364 3.69 -1.87 -6.08
CA VAL A 364 3.43 -2.24 -7.47
C VAL A 364 4.49 -1.58 -8.34
N HIS A 365 5.52 -2.35 -8.63
CA HIS A 365 6.70 -1.96 -9.40
C HIS A 365 6.46 -1.95 -10.93
N ASN A 366 7.50 -1.60 -11.69
CA ASN A 366 7.45 -1.45 -13.16
C ASN A 366 7.12 -2.73 -13.96
N ASP A 367 7.31 -3.93 -13.40
CA ASP A 367 7.06 -5.17 -14.14
C ASP A 367 5.58 -5.56 -14.09
N PHE A 368 4.85 -5.12 -15.11
CA PHE A 368 3.39 -5.18 -15.14
C PHE A 368 2.80 -6.56 -14.81
N PHE A 369 3.30 -7.64 -15.42
CA PHE A 369 2.74 -8.98 -15.21
C PHE A 369 3.23 -9.62 -13.91
N GLU A 370 4.48 -9.38 -13.52
CA GLU A 370 5.03 -9.86 -12.25
C GLU A 370 4.23 -9.33 -11.06
N GLU A 371 3.89 -8.04 -11.06
CA GLU A 371 3.13 -7.46 -9.95
C GLU A 371 1.69 -8.00 -9.87
N ILE A 372 1.04 -8.25 -11.01
CA ILE A 372 -0.27 -8.89 -11.04
C ILE A 372 -0.18 -10.32 -10.49
N ALA A 373 0.81 -11.10 -10.93
CA ALA A 373 1.06 -12.44 -10.46
C ALA A 373 1.37 -12.48 -8.94
N LYS A 374 2.17 -11.53 -8.43
CA LYS A 374 2.50 -11.38 -7.00
C LYS A 374 1.25 -11.23 -6.15
N LEU A 375 0.34 -10.32 -6.52
CA LEU A 375 -0.89 -10.09 -5.76
C LEU A 375 -1.84 -11.30 -5.76
N ARG A 376 -1.86 -12.07 -6.85
CA ARG A 376 -2.62 -13.33 -6.95
C ARG A 376 -2.01 -14.42 -6.07
N ALA A 377 -0.69 -14.59 -6.12
CA ALA A 377 0.06 -15.54 -5.31
C ALA A 377 -0.10 -15.22 -3.81
N ALA A 378 -0.01 -13.95 -3.41
CA ALA A 378 -0.22 -13.51 -2.03
C ALA A 378 -1.54 -14.00 -1.44
N ARG A 379 -2.66 -13.81 -2.15
CA ARG A 379 -3.97 -14.28 -1.69
C ARG A 379 -4.02 -15.79 -1.53
N ARG A 380 -3.52 -16.53 -2.54
CA ARG A 380 -3.53 -17.99 -2.55
C ARG A 380 -2.70 -18.57 -1.40
N MET A 381 -1.50 -18.04 -1.19
CA MET A 381 -0.60 -18.44 -0.11
C MET A 381 -1.19 -18.13 1.27
N TRP A 382 -1.66 -16.90 1.50
CA TRP A 382 -2.26 -16.51 2.77
C TRP A 382 -3.45 -17.39 3.14
N ALA A 383 -4.36 -17.62 2.19
CA ALA A 383 -5.53 -18.46 2.43
C ALA A 383 -5.14 -19.88 2.83
N ARG A 384 -4.15 -20.48 2.14
CA ARG A 384 -3.61 -21.80 2.44
C ARG A 384 -2.97 -21.82 3.83
N PHE A 385 -2.11 -20.86 4.18
CA PHE A 385 -1.50 -20.81 5.51
C PHE A 385 -2.54 -20.74 6.63
N LEU A 386 -3.53 -19.85 6.51
CA LEU A 386 -4.54 -19.67 7.56
C LEU A 386 -5.40 -20.91 7.75
N LYS A 387 -5.73 -21.60 6.66
CA LYS A 387 -6.52 -22.83 6.71
C LYS A 387 -5.70 -24.03 7.19
N GLU A 388 -4.51 -24.22 6.64
CA GLU A 388 -3.73 -25.46 6.78
C GLU A 388 -2.80 -25.43 7.99
N ARG A 389 -2.14 -24.28 8.27
CA ARG A 389 -1.23 -24.15 9.43
C ARG A 389 -1.98 -23.79 10.71
N TYR A 390 -2.98 -22.90 10.64
CA TYR A 390 -3.66 -22.37 11.83
C TYR A 390 -5.12 -22.79 11.97
N GLY A 391 -5.65 -23.60 11.05
CA GLY A 391 -6.98 -24.18 11.19
C GLY A 391 -8.15 -23.18 11.16
N ALA A 392 -7.97 -22.02 10.51
CA ALA A 392 -9.04 -21.03 10.36
C ALA A 392 -10.28 -21.67 9.71
N LYS A 393 -11.48 -21.33 10.22
CA LYS A 393 -12.74 -21.91 9.75
C LYS A 393 -13.57 -20.89 8.97
N ARG A 394 -13.39 -19.60 9.24
CA ARG A 394 -14.12 -18.53 8.56
C ARG A 394 -13.40 -18.12 7.28
N ALA A 395 -14.16 -18.01 6.18
CA ALA A 395 -13.63 -17.51 4.91
C ALA A 395 -13.00 -16.12 5.06
N GLU A 396 -13.57 -15.25 5.92
CA GLU A 396 -13.07 -13.90 6.17
C GLU A 396 -11.64 -13.87 6.71
N SER A 397 -11.25 -14.86 7.53
CA SER A 397 -9.91 -14.97 8.10
C SER A 397 -8.86 -15.30 7.04
N MET A 398 -9.28 -15.97 5.96
CA MET A 398 -8.44 -16.38 4.85
C MET A 398 -8.34 -15.33 3.74
N LYS A 399 -9.11 -14.22 3.83
CA LYS A 399 -9.09 -13.15 2.82
C LYS A 399 -7.91 -12.23 3.06
N LEU A 400 -6.94 -12.23 2.16
CA LEU A 400 -5.89 -11.22 2.11
C LEU A 400 -6.44 -9.95 1.44
N ARG A 401 -6.71 -8.92 2.25
CA ARG A 401 -7.24 -7.62 1.79
C ARG A 401 -6.08 -6.64 1.62
N THR A 402 -5.91 -6.13 0.41
CA THR A 402 -4.72 -5.39 0.00
C THR A 402 -4.99 -3.89 -0.18
N HIS A 403 -4.15 -3.06 0.43
CA HIS A 403 -3.80 -1.76 -0.09
C HIS A 403 -2.59 -1.92 -1.02
N ALA A 404 -2.58 -1.25 -2.16
CA ALA A 404 -1.45 -1.17 -3.05
C ALA A 404 -0.99 0.29 -3.18
N GLN A 405 0.31 0.49 -3.32
CA GLN A 405 0.90 1.77 -3.71
C GLN A 405 1.82 1.51 -4.91
N THR A 406 1.80 2.43 -5.87
CA THR A 406 2.73 2.43 -7.00
C THR A 406 4.16 2.71 -6.52
N ALA A 407 5.18 2.12 -7.13
CA ALA A 407 6.55 2.17 -6.61
C ALA A 407 7.21 3.55 -6.70
N GLY A 408 7.61 4.11 -5.55
CA GLY A 408 8.35 5.37 -5.46
C GLY A 408 9.80 5.23 -5.93
N VAL A 409 10.46 4.13 -5.57
CA VAL A 409 11.85 3.79 -5.98
C VAL A 409 12.00 3.68 -7.50
N SER A 410 10.89 3.47 -8.21
CA SER A 410 10.84 3.36 -9.66
C SER A 410 10.66 4.70 -10.40
N LEU A 411 10.41 5.79 -9.68
CA LEU A 411 10.21 7.12 -10.25
C LEU A 411 11.54 7.87 -10.35
N THR A 412 11.63 8.84 -11.27
CA THR A 412 12.89 9.53 -11.57
C THR A 412 12.75 11.03 -11.43
N ALA A 413 13.78 11.67 -10.88
CA ALA A 413 13.91 13.12 -10.89
C ALA A 413 14.08 13.63 -12.32
N GLN A 414 14.90 12.95 -13.12
CA GLN A 414 15.07 13.26 -14.53
C GLN A 414 13.77 12.99 -15.28
N GLN A 415 13.33 13.98 -16.08
CA GLN A 415 12.11 13.89 -16.90
C GLN A 415 10.87 13.44 -16.09
N PRO A 416 10.43 14.20 -15.08
CA PRO A 416 9.43 13.75 -14.10
C PRO A 416 8.05 13.44 -14.73
N TYR A 417 7.74 13.99 -15.90
CA TYR A 417 6.52 13.63 -16.64
C TYR A 417 6.47 12.16 -17.09
N ASN A 418 7.61 11.49 -17.23
CA ASN A 418 7.65 10.04 -17.47
C ASN A 418 7.04 9.26 -16.29
N ASN A 419 7.06 9.83 -15.08
CA ASN A 419 6.48 9.21 -13.88
C ASN A 419 4.95 9.08 -14.02
N VAL A 420 4.27 9.99 -14.71
CA VAL A 420 2.82 9.85 -14.99
C VAL A 420 2.53 8.56 -15.76
N VAL A 421 3.37 8.22 -16.74
CA VAL A 421 3.24 6.99 -17.54
C VAL A 421 3.57 5.76 -16.70
N ARG A 422 4.66 5.79 -15.92
CA ARG A 422 5.04 4.69 -15.01
C ARG A 422 3.92 4.38 -14.02
N VAL A 423 3.45 5.40 -13.31
CA VAL A 423 2.37 5.29 -12.31
C VAL A 423 1.08 4.81 -12.97
N SER A 424 0.77 5.20 -14.21
CA SER A 424 -0.41 4.68 -14.92
C SER A 424 -0.35 3.18 -15.15
N LEU A 425 0.81 2.64 -15.55
CA LEU A 425 1.01 1.21 -15.76
C LEU A 425 0.99 0.43 -14.43
N GLN A 426 1.63 0.98 -13.40
CA GLN A 426 1.65 0.40 -12.05
C GLN A 426 0.25 0.39 -11.44
N ALA A 427 -0.50 1.49 -11.53
CA ALA A 427 -1.89 1.57 -11.08
C ALA A 427 -2.78 0.55 -11.80
N LEU A 428 -2.58 0.38 -13.12
CA LEU A 428 -3.30 -0.63 -13.88
C LEU A 428 -2.96 -2.05 -13.43
N ALA A 429 -1.69 -2.37 -13.16
CA ALA A 429 -1.28 -3.65 -12.60
C ALA A 429 -1.91 -3.89 -11.21
N ALA A 430 -1.97 -2.87 -10.35
CA ALA A 430 -2.61 -2.96 -9.03
C ALA A 430 -4.10 -3.31 -9.13
N VAL A 431 -4.80 -2.70 -10.09
CA VAL A 431 -6.23 -2.95 -10.37
C VAL A 431 -6.42 -4.34 -10.94
N LEU A 432 -5.67 -4.74 -11.96
CA LEU A 432 -5.77 -6.08 -12.54
C LEU A 432 -5.37 -7.19 -11.55
N GLY A 433 -4.47 -6.88 -10.61
CA GLY A 433 -4.10 -7.74 -9.50
C GLY A 433 -5.17 -7.84 -8.41
N GLY A 434 -6.21 -7.00 -8.42
CA GLY A 434 -7.37 -7.12 -7.52
C GLY A 434 -7.22 -6.43 -6.16
N THR A 435 -6.52 -5.30 -6.07
CA THR A 435 -6.39 -4.50 -4.84
C THR A 435 -7.72 -3.95 -4.28
N GLN A 436 -7.81 -3.70 -2.98
CA GLN A 436 -9.00 -3.10 -2.33
C GLN A 436 -8.86 -1.58 -2.11
N SER A 437 -7.64 -1.06 -2.09
CA SER A 437 -7.34 0.36 -1.89
C SER A 437 -6.07 0.70 -2.66
N LEU A 438 -6.00 1.84 -3.35
CA LEU A 438 -4.86 2.22 -4.18
C LEU A 438 -4.38 3.64 -3.88
N HIS A 439 -3.08 3.77 -3.66
CA HIS A 439 -2.35 5.03 -3.71
C HIS A 439 -1.57 5.08 -5.03
N THR A 440 -1.64 6.22 -5.70
CA THR A 440 -0.84 6.51 -6.90
C THR A 440 0.09 7.65 -6.56
N ASN A 441 1.39 7.42 -6.71
CA ASN A 441 2.41 8.41 -6.45
C ASN A 441 2.28 9.57 -7.43
N SER A 442 2.77 10.72 -7.02
CA SER A 442 2.71 11.92 -7.84
C SER A 442 3.97 12.05 -8.71
N LEU A 443 3.92 12.88 -9.75
CA LEU A 443 5.04 13.01 -10.68
C LEU A 443 6.32 13.60 -10.03
N ASP A 444 6.13 14.32 -8.92
CA ASP A 444 7.13 15.01 -8.09
C ASP A 444 7.69 14.17 -6.94
N GLU A 445 7.38 12.86 -6.88
CA GLU A 445 7.76 11.94 -5.79
C GLU A 445 9.24 12.02 -5.39
N THR A 446 10.15 12.12 -6.37
CA THR A 446 11.59 12.14 -6.13
C THR A 446 12.13 13.49 -5.67
N TYR A 447 11.29 14.52 -5.63
CA TYR A 447 11.67 15.90 -5.31
C TYR A 447 11.09 16.38 -3.98
N ALA A 448 9.79 16.18 -3.76
CA ALA A 448 9.07 16.73 -2.62
C ALA A 448 7.72 16.01 -2.42
N LEU A 449 7.05 16.32 -1.31
CA LEU A 449 5.64 16.00 -1.14
C LEU A 449 4.79 16.66 -2.23
N PRO A 450 3.63 16.06 -2.58
CA PRO A 450 2.89 16.47 -3.75
C PRO A 450 2.16 17.80 -3.60
N THR A 451 2.29 18.64 -4.61
CA THR A 451 1.44 19.82 -4.84
C THR A 451 -0.03 19.41 -5.08
N GLU A 452 -0.95 20.39 -5.08
CA GLU A 452 -2.35 20.12 -5.45
C GLU A 452 -2.49 19.68 -6.91
N GLU A 453 -1.68 20.21 -7.82
CA GLU A 453 -1.72 19.83 -9.24
C GLU A 453 -1.24 18.38 -9.43
N SER A 454 -0.10 18.03 -8.85
CA SER A 454 0.50 16.71 -9.01
C SER A 454 -0.34 15.60 -8.35
N VAL A 455 -0.90 15.84 -7.16
CA VAL A 455 -1.80 14.88 -6.51
C VAL A 455 -3.12 14.74 -7.28
N THR A 456 -3.64 15.80 -7.90
CA THR A 456 -4.85 15.72 -8.74
C THR A 456 -4.58 14.85 -9.96
N ILE A 457 -3.43 15.00 -10.64
CA ILE A 457 -3.05 14.13 -11.76
C ILE A 457 -3.02 12.66 -11.30
N ALA A 458 -2.39 12.39 -10.16
CA ALA A 458 -2.33 11.04 -9.62
C ALA A 458 -3.72 10.45 -9.33
N LEU A 459 -4.64 11.24 -8.74
CA LEU A 459 -6.03 10.81 -8.54
C LEU A 459 -6.77 10.59 -9.87
N ARG A 460 -6.58 11.46 -10.86
CA ARG A 460 -7.19 11.32 -12.20
C ARG A 460 -6.72 10.05 -12.90
N THR A 461 -5.47 9.61 -12.71
CA THR A 461 -4.98 8.30 -13.19
C THR A 461 -5.89 7.16 -12.73
N GLN A 462 -6.25 7.11 -11.44
CA GLN A 462 -7.16 6.08 -10.93
C GLN A 462 -8.57 6.21 -11.51
N GLN A 463 -9.08 7.43 -11.64
CA GLN A 463 -10.43 7.68 -12.17
C GLN A 463 -10.54 7.29 -13.65
N ILE A 464 -9.53 7.58 -14.47
CA ILE A 464 -9.46 7.15 -15.88
C ILE A 464 -9.42 5.62 -15.97
N ILE A 465 -8.60 4.96 -15.15
CA ILE A 465 -8.57 3.48 -15.12
C ILE A 465 -9.95 2.94 -14.72
N ALA A 466 -10.59 3.51 -13.70
CA ALA A 466 -11.88 3.03 -13.21
C ALA A 466 -13.03 3.22 -14.23
N HIS A 467 -13.05 4.35 -14.95
CA HIS A 467 -14.23 4.78 -15.70
C HIS A 467 -14.08 4.71 -17.23
N GLU A 468 -12.86 4.78 -17.76
CA GLU A 468 -12.61 4.85 -19.21
C GLU A 468 -11.96 3.59 -19.78
N SER A 469 -11.14 2.88 -19.00
CA SER A 469 -10.35 1.74 -19.52
C SER A 469 -11.14 0.44 -19.72
N GLY A 470 -12.30 0.29 -19.07
CA GLY A 470 -13.12 -0.93 -19.10
C GLY A 470 -12.61 -2.09 -18.23
N VAL A 471 -11.45 -1.97 -17.57
CA VAL A 471 -10.86 -3.10 -16.81
C VAL A 471 -11.64 -3.48 -15.55
N ALA A 472 -12.45 -2.56 -15.01
CA ALA A 472 -13.33 -2.83 -13.87
C ALA A 472 -14.59 -3.64 -14.23
N ASN A 473 -14.87 -3.87 -15.53
CA ASN A 473 -16.10 -4.50 -15.99
C ASN A 473 -16.10 -6.04 -15.85
N THR A 474 -14.92 -6.65 -15.73
CA THR A 474 -14.76 -8.10 -15.56
C THR A 474 -13.82 -8.43 -14.41
N ILE A 475 -13.99 -9.61 -13.82
CA ILE A 475 -13.25 -10.02 -12.62
C ILE A 475 -12.04 -10.85 -13.05
N ASP A 476 -10.85 -10.50 -12.55
CA ASP A 476 -9.59 -11.17 -12.85
C ASP A 476 -9.46 -11.50 -14.36
N PRO A 477 -9.48 -10.47 -15.24
CA PRO A 477 -9.48 -10.65 -16.71
C PRO A 477 -8.29 -11.44 -17.23
N LEU A 478 -7.19 -11.50 -16.47
CA LEU A 478 -5.99 -12.23 -16.82
C LEU A 478 -5.99 -13.69 -16.31
N GLY A 479 -7.01 -14.09 -15.55
CA GLY A 479 -7.15 -15.47 -15.09
C GLY A 479 -7.33 -16.43 -16.28
N GLY A 480 -6.46 -17.44 -16.35
CA GLY A 480 -6.33 -18.37 -17.48
C GLY A 480 -5.27 -17.95 -18.52
N SER A 481 -4.67 -16.76 -18.40
CA SER A 481 -3.47 -16.43 -19.20
C SER A 481 -2.32 -17.34 -18.77
N TYR A 482 -1.86 -18.21 -19.66
CA TYR A 482 -0.82 -19.19 -19.35
C TYR A 482 0.44 -18.56 -18.74
N TYR A 483 0.85 -17.39 -19.24
CA TYR A 483 2.00 -16.68 -18.70
C TYR A 483 1.75 -16.15 -17.28
N VAL A 484 0.58 -15.57 -17.01
CA VAL A 484 0.27 -15.03 -15.68
C VAL A 484 0.09 -16.15 -14.66
N GLU A 485 -0.55 -17.27 -15.04
CA GLU A 485 -0.67 -18.43 -14.15
C GLU A 485 0.71 -19.05 -13.86
N TRP A 486 1.52 -19.27 -14.88
CA TRP A 486 2.91 -19.73 -14.71
C TRP A 486 3.71 -18.80 -13.79
N LEU A 487 3.64 -17.49 -14.00
CA LEU A 487 4.38 -16.52 -13.18
C LEU A 487 3.85 -16.47 -11.74
N THR A 488 2.54 -16.63 -11.55
CA THR A 488 1.91 -16.73 -10.22
C THR A 488 2.45 -17.94 -9.47
N ASP A 489 2.53 -19.10 -10.12
CA ASP A 489 3.10 -20.32 -9.53
C ASP A 489 4.60 -20.21 -9.26
N ARG A 490 5.36 -19.56 -10.15
CA ARG A 490 6.80 -19.33 -9.97
C ARG A 490 7.09 -18.45 -8.76
N LEU A 491 6.39 -17.33 -8.64
CA LEU A 491 6.54 -16.43 -7.50
C LEU A 491 6.12 -17.09 -6.19
N GLU A 492 5.05 -17.90 -6.19
CA GLU A 492 4.66 -18.68 -5.01
C GLU A 492 5.75 -19.69 -4.61
N GLN A 493 6.33 -20.43 -5.57
CA GLN A 493 7.40 -21.39 -5.29
C GLN A 493 8.63 -20.73 -4.68
N GLU A 494 9.07 -19.60 -5.26
CA GLU A 494 10.23 -18.86 -4.76
C GLU A 494 9.96 -18.26 -3.38
N ALA A 495 8.79 -17.65 -3.18
CA ALA A 495 8.41 -17.09 -1.88
C ALA A 495 8.27 -18.18 -0.79
N LEU A 496 7.75 -19.36 -1.14
CA LEU A 496 7.68 -20.50 -0.22
C LEU A 496 9.06 -20.97 0.23
N ALA A 497 10.07 -20.94 -0.66
CA ALA A 497 11.44 -21.31 -0.29
C ALA A 497 12.02 -20.35 0.76
N TYR A 498 11.79 -19.04 0.61
CA TYR A 498 12.15 -18.04 1.60
C TYR A 498 11.43 -18.25 2.93
N ILE A 499 10.11 -18.49 2.91
CA ILE A 499 9.31 -18.74 4.12
C ILE A 499 9.81 -20.00 4.84
N GLN A 500 10.08 -21.10 4.12
CA GLN A 500 10.63 -22.32 4.72
C GLN A 500 11.97 -22.04 5.40
N ARG A 501 12.83 -21.24 4.78
CA ARG A 501 14.11 -20.87 5.37
C ARG A 501 13.94 -20.03 6.64
N ILE A 502 12.95 -19.15 6.67
CA ILE A 502 12.60 -18.36 7.87
C ILE A 502 12.03 -19.28 8.97
N ASP A 503 11.17 -20.23 8.63
CA ASP A 503 10.63 -21.23 9.56
C ASP A 503 11.79 -22.04 10.19
N GLU A 504 12.77 -22.49 9.40
CA GLU A 504 13.99 -23.17 9.89
C GLU A 504 14.84 -22.32 10.84
N MET A 505 14.79 -20.98 10.70
CA MET A 505 15.51 -20.05 11.59
C MET A 505 14.81 -19.81 12.93
N GLY A 506 13.59 -20.32 13.11
CA GLY A 506 12.74 -20.11 14.27
C GLY A 506 11.67 -19.03 14.07
N GLY A 507 11.34 -18.68 12.82
CA GLY A 507 10.36 -17.65 12.48
C GLY A 507 10.99 -16.28 12.20
N MET A 508 10.12 -15.32 11.88
CA MET A 508 10.54 -14.03 11.33
C MET A 508 11.33 -13.16 12.32
N VAL A 509 10.95 -13.15 13.60
CA VAL A 509 11.67 -12.38 14.64
C VAL A 509 13.13 -12.85 14.77
N PRO A 510 13.44 -14.15 14.96
CA PRO A 510 14.83 -14.63 14.92
C PRO A 510 15.55 -14.38 13.59
N ALA A 511 14.85 -14.40 12.45
CA ALA A 511 15.45 -14.11 11.15
C ALA A 511 15.91 -12.65 11.05
N ILE A 512 15.09 -11.71 11.54
CA ILE A 512 15.43 -10.27 11.66
C ILE A 512 16.58 -10.06 12.65
N GLU A 513 16.57 -10.72 13.81
CA GLU A 513 17.66 -10.64 14.81
C GLU A 513 19.00 -11.14 14.23
N LYS A 514 18.97 -11.99 13.19
CA LYS A 514 20.14 -12.49 12.45
C LYS A 514 20.44 -11.69 11.18
N GLY A 515 19.71 -10.62 10.88
CA GLY A 515 19.88 -9.79 9.69
C GLY A 515 19.59 -10.48 8.36
N TYR A 516 18.82 -11.58 8.34
CA TYR A 516 18.62 -12.38 7.12
C TYR A 516 17.83 -11.62 6.03
N PRO A 517 16.63 -11.06 6.30
CA PRO A 517 15.92 -10.28 5.30
C PRO A 517 16.73 -9.10 4.78
N GLN A 518 17.42 -8.36 5.66
CA GLN A 518 18.20 -7.17 5.30
C GLN A 518 19.29 -7.51 4.28
N ARG A 519 20.07 -8.57 4.50
CA ARG A 519 21.11 -9.02 3.55
C ARG A 519 20.55 -9.48 2.21
N GLU A 520 19.41 -10.17 2.22
CA GLU A 520 18.75 -10.61 0.97
C GLU A 520 18.28 -9.42 0.12
N ILE A 521 17.75 -8.38 0.77
CA ILE A 521 17.32 -7.13 0.14
C ILE A 521 18.53 -6.37 -0.40
N ALA A 522 19.57 -6.17 0.42
CA ALA A 522 20.79 -5.48 0.01
C ALA A 522 21.48 -6.16 -1.18
N ALA A 523 21.53 -7.50 -1.19
CA ALA A 523 22.06 -8.27 -2.31
C ALA A 523 21.24 -8.08 -3.60
N SER A 524 19.91 -8.02 -3.50
CA SER A 524 19.01 -7.73 -4.62
C SER A 524 19.19 -6.31 -5.15
N ALA A 525 19.19 -5.32 -4.26
CA ALA A 525 19.41 -3.91 -4.59
C ALA A 525 20.75 -3.68 -5.29
N TYR A 526 21.82 -4.30 -4.78
CA TYR A 526 23.16 -4.19 -5.37
C TYR A 526 23.21 -4.79 -6.78
N ARG A 527 22.59 -5.95 -7.00
CA ARG A 527 22.49 -6.55 -8.34
C ARG A 527 21.71 -5.64 -9.29
N PHE A 528 20.56 -5.12 -8.86
CA PHE A 528 19.76 -4.21 -9.66
C PHE A 528 20.54 -2.94 -10.06
N GLN A 529 21.26 -2.33 -9.12
CA GLN A 529 22.10 -1.16 -9.38
C GLN A 529 23.19 -1.47 -10.42
N ARG A 530 23.86 -2.62 -10.31
CA ARG A 530 24.86 -3.05 -11.30
C ARG A 530 24.27 -3.23 -12.69
N GLU A 531 23.08 -3.81 -12.78
CA GLU A 531 22.37 -4.01 -14.06
C GLU A 531 21.96 -2.67 -14.71
N LEU A 532 21.63 -1.65 -13.91
CA LEU A 532 21.40 -0.30 -14.41
C LEU A 532 22.69 0.38 -14.92
N GLU A 533 23.79 0.24 -14.18
CA GLU A 533 25.08 0.84 -14.52
C GLU A 533 25.75 0.17 -15.73
N SER A 534 25.53 -1.14 -15.93
CA SER A 534 26.01 -1.88 -17.10
C SER A 534 25.10 -1.75 -18.32
N ASP A 535 24.00 -0.99 -18.23
CA ASP A 535 22.95 -0.86 -19.24
C ASP A 535 22.27 -2.19 -19.63
N GLU A 536 22.39 -3.24 -18.79
CA GLU A 536 21.60 -4.46 -18.92
C GLU A 536 20.11 -4.18 -18.68
N ARG A 537 19.83 -3.21 -17.79
CA ARG A 537 18.49 -2.66 -17.56
C ARG A 537 18.41 -1.23 -18.03
N ILE A 538 17.38 -0.94 -18.79
CA ILE A 538 17.16 0.38 -19.35
C ILE A 538 16.15 1.16 -18.49
N MET A 539 16.58 2.31 -17.99
CA MET A 539 15.76 3.30 -17.31
C MET A 539 15.65 4.57 -18.14
N VAL A 540 14.48 4.75 -18.76
CA VAL A 540 14.22 5.86 -19.69
C VAL A 540 14.36 7.21 -18.98
N GLY A 541 15.17 8.10 -19.57
CA GLY A 541 15.49 9.42 -19.03
C GLY A 541 16.68 9.43 -18.08
N VAL A 542 17.20 8.25 -17.70
CA VAL A 542 18.35 8.10 -16.78
C VAL A 542 19.57 7.58 -17.54
N ASN A 543 19.63 6.29 -17.87
CA ASN A 543 20.77 5.69 -18.58
C ASN A 543 20.57 5.58 -20.11
N ARG A 544 19.33 5.72 -20.59
CA ARG A 544 19.01 5.85 -22.02
C ARG A 544 17.96 6.92 -22.25
N TYR A 545 18.02 7.53 -23.42
CA TYR A 545 17.10 8.59 -23.84
C TYR A 545 17.09 9.81 -22.90
N ALA A 546 18.22 10.06 -22.23
CA ALA A 546 18.43 11.31 -21.48
C ALA A 546 18.33 12.51 -22.44
N ALA A 547 17.59 13.53 -22.05
CA ALA A 547 17.45 14.77 -22.82
C ALA A 547 18.43 15.83 -22.32
N ALA A 548 18.86 16.72 -23.22
CA ALA A 548 19.62 17.90 -22.84
C ALA A 548 18.66 18.97 -22.25
N GLY A 549 18.93 19.39 -21.01
CA GLY A 549 18.14 20.39 -20.29
C GLY A 549 17.06 19.79 -19.39
N GLU A 550 17.02 20.25 -18.14
CA GLU A 550 16.03 19.83 -17.15
C GLU A 550 14.81 20.74 -17.19
N LYS A 551 13.61 20.16 -17.26
CA LYS A 551 12.37 20.91 -17.02
C LYS A 551 12.15 21.01 -15.53
N THR A 552 11.97 22.22 -15.02
CA THR A 552 11.56 22.44 -13.64
C THR A 552 10.05 22.21 -13.49
N ILE A 553 9.65 21.68 -12.33
CA ILE A 553 8.26 21.52 -11.91
C ILE A 553 8.04 22.33 -10.62
N PRO A 554 6.81 22.82 -10.36
CA PRO A 554 6.47 23.40 -9.06
C PRO A 554 6.64 22.36 -7.95
N LEU A 555 7.18 22.77 -6.80
CA LEU A 555 7.39 21.91 -5.64
C LEU A 555 6.69 22.48 -4.41
N LEU A 556 6.12 21.60 -3.58
CA LEU A 556 5.66 21.97 -2.26
C LEU A 556 6.88 22.22 -1.35
N ARG A 557 6.86 23.33 -0.63
CA ARG A 557 7.86 23.66 0.39
C ARG A 557 7.17 23.86 1.73
N ILE A 558 7.74 23.26 2.76
CA ILE A 558 7.27 23.42 4.13
C ILE A 558 8.08 24.55 4.77
N ASP A 559 7.38 25.49 5.39
CA ASP A 559 8.00 26.65 6.03
C ASP A 559 8.50 26.30 7.43
N GLU A 560 9.64 26.88 7.84
CA GLU A 560 10.18 26.72 9.20
C GLU A 560 9.20 27.21 10.29
N GLU A 561 8.28 28.11 9.94
CA GLU A 561 7.19 28.57 10.81
C GLU A 561 6.33 27.41 11.34
N VAL A 562 6.19 26.31 10.58
CA VAL A 562 5.45 25.11 11.02
C VAL A 562 5.99 24.61 12.36
N GLN A 563 7.31 24.44 12.48
CA GLN A 563 7.94 23.96 13.70
C GLN A 563 7.68 24.95 14.86
N ARG A 564 7.83 26.25 14.61
CA ARG A 564 7.61 27.28 15.62
C ARG A 564 6.18 27.23 16.17
N VAL A 565 5.19 27.20 15.27
CA VAL A 565 3.77 27.17 15.61
C VAL A 565 3.40 25.88 16.35
N GLN A 566 3.93 24.73 15.92
CA GLN A 566 3.64 23.46 16.57
C GLN A 566 4.22 23.41 17.99
N CYS A 567 5.45 23.88 18.21
CA CYS A 567 6.03 24.01 19.54
C CYS A 567 5.23 24.96 20.45
N GLU A 568 4.73 26.08 19.93
CA GLU A 568 3.88 27.01 20.68
C GLU A 568 2.54 26.36 21.08
N ASN A 569 1.92 25.61 20.16
CA ASN A 569 0.70 24.85 20.41
C ASN A 569 0.91 23.79 21.50
N LEU A 570 2.01 23.03 21.40
CA LEU A 570 2.40 22.02 22.38
C LEU A 570 2.63 22.63 23.77
N ALA A 571 3.37 23.73 23.84
CA ALA A 571 3.63 24.45 25.10
C ALA A 571 2.34 24.89 25.78
N ARG A 572 1.35 25.37 25.01
CA ARG A 572 0.02 25.73 25.52
C ARG A 572 -0.70 24.52 26.11
N VAL A 573 -0.71 23.38 25.40
CA VAL A 573 -1.34 22.14 25.91
C VAL A 573 -0.68 21.69 27.22
N LYS A 574 0.67 21.70 27.27
CA LYS A 574 1.43 21.36 28.49
C LYS A 574 1.12 22.33 29.64
N ALA A 575 0.90 23.62 29.38
CA ALA A 575 0.57 24.61 30.41
C ALA A 575 -0.87 24.49 30.97
N GLU A 576 -1.84 24.11 30.13
CA GLU A 576 -3.26 24.11 30.49
C GLU A 576 -3.76 22.78 31.10
N ARG A 577 -3.10 21.66 30.82
CA ARG A 577 -3.54 20.33 31.27
C ARG A 577 -3.32 20.09 32.76
N ASP A 578 -4.11 19.18 33.33
CA ASP A 578 -3.96 18.73 34.72
C ASP A 578 -2.72 17.82 34.87
N GLN A 579 -1.65 18.39 35.40
CA GLN A 579 -0.36 17.72 35.59
C GLN A 579 -0.42 16.53 36.56
N ASP A 580 -1.27 16.59 37.57
CA ASP A 580 -1.44 15.49 38.53
C ASP A 580 -2.13 14.28 37.88
N ARG A 581 -3.12 14.55 37.03
CA ARG A 581 -3.79 13.50 36.24
C ARG A 581 -2.86 12.88 35.21
N VAL A 582 -2.05 13.68 34.51
CA VAL A 582 -1.05 13.18 33.55
C VAL A 582 -0.04 12.27 34.25
N ARG A 583 0.53 12.70 35.38
CA ARG A 583 1.47 11.87 36.16
C ARG A 583 0.87 10.53 36.57
N ARG A 584 -0.38 10.51 37.05
CA ARG A 584 -1.07 9.27 37.42
C ARG A 584 -1.31 8.38 36.20
N ALA A 585 -1.77 8.94 35.09
CA ALA A 585 -2.02 8.15 33.87
C ALA A 585 -0.72 7.52 33.32
N LEU A 586 0.37 8.28 33.26
CA LEU A 586 1.69 7.76 32.83
C LEU A 586 2.24 6.70 33.79
N ALA A 587 1.96 6.81 35.10
CA ALA A 587 2.31 5.76 36.06
C ALA A 587 1.54 4.45 35.80
N GLU A 588 0.27 4.53 35.42
CA GLU A 588 -0.50 3.33 35.01
C GLU A 588 0.02 2.72 33.71
N VAL A 589 0.38 3.54 32.71
CA VAL A 589 1.07 3.04 31.49
C VAL A 589 2.35 2.30 31.87
N ARG A 590 3.16 2.86 32.78
CA ARG A 590 4.39 2.22 33.28
C ARG A 590 4.12 0.91 33.99
N ASN A 591 3.06 0.83 34.80
CA ASN A 591 2.67 -0.39 35.51
C ASN A 591 2.27 -1.49 34.53
N SER A 592 1.39 -1.19 33.56
CA SER A 592 0.99 -2.16 32.53
C SER A 592 2.16 -2.59 31.65
N ALA A 593 3.06 -1.67 31.28
CA ALA A 593 4.26 -1.99 30.52
C ALA A 593 5.20 -2.95 31.27
N ARG A 594 5.34 -2.82 32.59
CA ARG A 594 6.13 -3.74 33.43
C ARG A 594 5.44 -5.08 33.64
N GLY A 595 4.11 -5.06 33.75
CA GLY A 595 3.27 -6.24 33.86
C GLY A 595 2.98 -6.90 32.51
N GLY A 596 1.96 -7.76 32.49
CA GLY A 596 1.46 -8.42 31.28
C GLY A 596 0.10 -7.90 30.81
N ASP A 597 -0.43 -6.85 31.45
CA ASP A 597 -1.71 -6.26 31.07
C ASP A 597 -1.63 -5.57 29.70
N ASN A 598 -2.78 -5.49 29.02
CA ASN A 598 -2.90 -4.85 27.72
C ASN A 598 -2.62 -3.32 27.83
N LEU A 599 -1.78 -2.80 26.94
CA LEU A 599 -1.34 -1.40 26.97
C LEU A 599 -2.38 -0.38 26.49
N MET A 600 -3.37 -0.78 25.69
CA MET A 600 -4.30 0.18 25.07
C MET A 600 -5.15 0.95 26.09
N PRO A 601 -5.82 0.33 27.08
CA PRO A 601 -6.64 1.06 28.05
C PRO A 601 -5.90 2.18 28.81
N PRO A 602 -4.73 1.95 29.45
CA PRO A 602 -4.03 3.03 30.15
C PRO A 602 -3.48 4.10 29.19
N ILE A 603 -3.09 3.74 27.97
CA ILE A 603 -2.63 4.73 26.97
C ILE A 603 -3.80 5.60 26.48
N ILE A 604 -5.00 5.06 26.26
CA ILE A 604 -6.21 5.85 25.97
C ILE A 604 -6.54 6.80 27.15
N ALA A 605 -6.37 6.34 28.39
CA ALA A 605 -6.56 7.19 29.57
C ALA A 605 -5.54 8.34 29.63
N ALA A 606 -4.27 8.07 29.30
CA ALA A 606 -3.22 9.08 29.20
C ALA A 606 -3.51 10.10 28.07
N ALA A 607 -3.91 9.62 26.89
CA ALA A 607 -4.36 10.44 25.78
C ALA A 607 -5.50 11.40 26.17
N SER A 608 -6.50 10.88 26.90
CA SER A 608 -7.69 11.62 27.34
C SER A 608 -7.38 12.74 28.34
N VAL A 609 -6.18 12.75 28.93
CA VAL A 609 -5.69 13.83 29.81
C VAL A 609 -4.58 14.65 29.16
N TYR A 610 -4.43 14.55 27.84
CA TYR A 610 -3.44 15.29 27.04
C TYR A 610 -1.99 15.01 27.46
N ALA A 611 -1.69 13.78 27.89
CA ALA A 611 -0.31 13.31 27.87
C ALA A 611 0.21 13.34 26.43
N THR A 612 1.46 13.76 26.24
CA THR A 612 2.02 13.86 24.90
C THR A 612 2.45 12.50 24.37
N GLU A 613 2.68 12.42 23.07
CA GLU A 613 3.23 11.25 22.43
C GLU A 613 4.56 10.88 23.06
N GLN A 614 5.50 11.83 23.15
CA GLN A 614 6.81 11.55 23.72
C GLN A 614 6.72 11.09 25.16
N GLU A 615 5.87 11.68 26.00
CA GLU A 615 5.74 11.26 27.39
C GLU A 615 5.30 9.80 27.52
N ILE A 616 4.38 9.36 26.66
CA ILE A 616 3.91 7.96 26.64
C ILE A 616 5.03 7.06 26.07
N CYS A 617 5.65 7.47 24.96
CA CYS A 617 6.74 6.74 24.32
C CYS A 617 7.97 6.60 25.22
N ASP A 618 8.32 7.62 25.99
CA ASP A 618 9.43 7.58 26.95
C ASP A 618 9.16 6.59 28.09
N VAL A 619 7.91 6.47 28.57
CA VAL A 619 7.55 5.40 29.51
C VAL A 619 7.76 4.02 28.90
N LEU A 620 7.42 3.82 27.63
CA LEU A 620 7.63 2.55 26.95
C LEU A 620 9.13 2.27 26.74
N ARG A 621 9.91 3.24 26.29
CA ARG A 621 11.39 3.14 26.15
C ARG A 621 12.07 2.82 27.48
N ASP A 622 11.66 3.47 28.56
CA ASP A 622 12.19 3.24 29.92
C ASP A 622 12.01 1.79 30.39
N VAL A 623 10.87 1.18 30.06
CA VAL A 623 10.50 -0.15 30.56
C VAL A 623 10.92 -1.27 29.62
N MET A 624 10.81 -1.03 28.31
CA MET A 624 10.99 -2.04 27.26
C MET A 624 12.32 -1.94 26.54
N GLY A 625 13.09 -0.88 26.81
CA GLY A 625 14.39 -0.62 26.19
C GLY A 625 14.30 0.17 24.90
N THR A 626 15.47 0.49 24.35
CA THR A 626 15.63 1.17 23.06
C THR A 626 16.38 0.27 22.09
N TYR A 627 16.18 0.51 20.79
CA TYR A 627 16.81 -0.25 19.73
C TYR A 627 17.77 0.63 18.93
N SER A 628 18.89 0.04 18.53
CA SER A 628 19.83 0.62 17.56
C SER A 628 20.06 -0.42 16.47
N ASP A 629 19.97 0.02 15.23
CA ASP A 629 20.26 -0.82 14.07
C ASP A 629 21.72 -1.30 14.11
N PRO A 630 21.99 -2.61 13.98
CA PRO A 630 23.36 -3.11 13.85
C PRO A 630 24.03 -2.73 12.53
N ALA A 631 23.30 -2.14 11.57
CA ALA A 631 23.77 -1.74 10.25
C ALA A 631 24.36 -2.93 9.45
N GLU A 632 23.63 -4.04 9.43
CA GLU A 632 23.97 -5.22 8.62
C GLU A 632 23.49 -5.03 7.17
N PHE A 633 24.42 -5.10 6.22
CA PHE A 633 24.17 -5.02 4.77
C PHE A 633 24.67 -6.28 4.05
#